data_AF-A0A179DHE5-F1
#
_entry.id   AF-A0A179DHE5-F1
#
_cell.length_a   1.000
_cell.length_b   1.000
_cell.length_c   1.000
_cell.angle_alpha   90.00
_cell.angle_beta   90.00
_cell.angle_gamma   90.00
#
_symmetry.space_group_name_H-M   'P 1'
#
loop_
_entity.id
_entity.type
_entity.pdbx_description
1 polymer ?
#
loop_
_entity_poly.entity_id
_entity_poly.type
_entity_poly.pdbx_seq_one_letter_code
_entity_poly.pdbx_strand_id
1 'polypeptide(L)' 'MVNANNPSHYKVIILGVFVGLFGIYIKQFIYHSMVVDLIGWAITFIGAAIAISGVMKVLKD' A
#
# COMPACT_ATOMS: atom_id res chain seq x y z
N MET A 1 -25.11 0.47 2.36
CA MET A 1 -24.47 -0.81 2.71
C MET A 1 -24.05 -1.65 1.50
N VAL A 2 -24.86 -1.76 0.43
CA VAL A 2 -24.49 -2.57 -0.76
C VAL A 2 -23.21 -2.08 -1.45
N ASN A 3 -22.96 -0.76 -1.46
CA ASN A 3 -21.80 -0.18 -2.13
C ASN A 3 -20.49 -0.23 -1.31
N ALA A 4 -20.57 -0.32 0.02
CA ALA A 4 -19.38 -0.49 0.87
C ALA A 4 -18.61 -1.78 0.50
N ASN A 5 -19.33 -2.83 0.10
CA ASN A 5 -18.77 -4.12 -0.33
C ASN A 5 -18.39 -4.17 -1.82
N ASN A 6 -18.27 -3.03 -2.49
CA ASN A 6 -17.88 -2.98 -3.89
C ASN A 6 -16.48 -3.62 -4.08
N PRO A 7 -16.35 -4.63 -4.97
CA PRO A 7 -15.07 -5.29 -5.23
C PRO A 7 -13.94 -4.33 -5.65
N SER A 8 -14.29 -3.19 -6.24
CA SER A 8 -13.31 -2.16 -6.61
C SER A 8 -12.59 -1.55 -5.41
N HIS A 9 -13.26 -1.40 -4.26
CA HIS A 9 -12.64 -0.88 -3.04
C HIS A 9 -11.57 -1.82 -2.51
N TYR A 10 -11.93 -3.10 -2.40
CA TYR A 10 -11.01 -4.16 -1.96
C TYR A 10 -9.81 -4.31 -2.89
N LYS A 11 -10.01 -4.18 -4.22
CA LYS A 11 -8.90 -4.19 -5.18
C LYS A 11 -7.89 -3.06 -4.91
N VAL A 12 -8.36 -1.85 -4.59
CA VAL A 12 -7.48 -0.71 -4.27
C VAL A 12 -6.73 -0.96 -2.96
N ILE A 13 -7.41 -1.47 -1.93
CA ILE A 13 -6.78 -1.82 -0.65
C ILE A 13 -5.69 -2.86 -0.86
N ILE A 14 -6.00 -3.95 -1.57
CA ILE A 14 -5.06 -5.04 -1.86
C ILE A 14 -3.85 -4.53 -2.65
N LEU A 15 -4.07 -3.70 -3.67
CA LEU A 15 -2.97 -3.10 -4.43
C LEU A 15 -2.03 -2.30 -3.52
N GLY A 16 -2.58 -1.48 -2.62
CA GLY A 16 -1.78 -0.72 -1.66
C GLY A 16 -0.98 -1.62 -0.72
N VAL A 17 -1.57 -2.72 -0.24
CA VAL A 17 -0.88 -3.72 0.59
C VAL A 17 0.28 -4.36 -0.16
N PHE A 18 0.08 -4.80 -1.40
CA PHE A 18 1.15 -5.40 -2.20
C PHE A 18 2.31 -4.43 -2.47
N VAL A 19 2.00 -3.18 -2.81
CA VAL A 19 3.02 -2.13 -2.98
C VAL A 19 3.77 -1.89 -1.66
N GLY A 20 3.05 -1.83 -0.53
CA GLY A 20 3.63 -1.64 0.79
C GLY A 20 4.60 -2.75 1.18
N LEU A 21 4.18 -4.01 1.00
CA LEU A 21 5.00 -5.20 1.25
C LEU A 21 6.23 -5.25 0.33
N PHE A 22 6.10 -4.81 -0.93
CA PHE A 22 7.22 -4.73 -1.84
C PHE A 22 8.28 -3.71 -1.38
N GLY A 23 7.86 -2.56 -0.85
CA GLY A 23 8.78 -1.59 -0.24
C GLY A 23 9.53 -2.16 0.97
N ILE A 24 8.83 -2.90 1.84
CA ILE A 24 9.45 -3.60 2.97
C ILE A 24 10.44 -4.66 2.49
N TYR A 25 10.07 -5.43 1.46
CA TYR A 25 10.95 -6.43 0.88
C TYR A 25 12.25 -5.82 0.37
N ILE A 26 12.16 -4.72 -0.40
CA ILE A 26 13.34 -4.01 -0.92
C ILE A 26 14.26 -3.61 0.23
N LYS A 27 13.74 -2.92 1.25
CA LYS A 27 14.55 -2.45 2.37
C LYS A 27 15.16 -3.59 3.20
N GLN A 28 14.41 -4.67 3.42
CA GLN A 28 14.82 -5.69 4.38
C GLN A 28 15.71 -6.78 3.78
N PHE A 29 15.53 -7.09 2.50
CA PHE A 29 16.19 -8.23 1.85
C PHE A 29 17.18 -7.83 0.76
N ILE A 30 17.10 -6.60 0.25
CA ILE A 30 18.10 -6.08 -0.68
C ILE A 30 19.16 -5.34 0.13
N TYR A 31 20.43 -5.64 -0.18
CA TYR A 31 21.65 -4.97 0.28
C TYR A 31 21.44 -3.73 1.15
N HIS A 32 21.78 -3.83 2.43
CA HIS A 32 21.61 -2.75 3.40
C HIS A 32 22.49 -1.54 3.04
N SER A 33 21.86 -0.55 2.42
CA SER A 33 22.43 0.75 2.11
C SER A 33 21.41 1.83 2.36
N MET A 34 21.87 3.02 2.76
CA MET A 34 21.00 4.16 3.05
C MET A 34 20.06 4.50 1.89
N VAL A 35 20.53 4.31 0.64
CA VAL A 35 19.74 4.57 -0.57
C VAL A 35 18.61 3.56 -0.73
N VAL A 36 18.92 2.26 -0.57
CA VAL A 36 17.92 1.18 -0.65
C VAL A 36 16.87 1.33 0.45
N ASP A 37 17.31 1.67 1.67
CA ASP A 37 16.42 1.90 2.81
C ASP A 37 15.45 3.07 2.55
N LEU A 38 15.95 4.18 2.01
CA LEU A 38 15.13 5.35 1.70
C LEU A 38 14.08 5.03 0.63
N ILE A 39 14.48 4.33 -0.43
CA ILE A 39 13.57 3.91 -1.51
C ILE A 39 12.51 2.94 -0.96
N GLY A 40 12.93 1.95 -0.15
CA GLY A 40 12.00 0.99 0.44
C GLY A 40 10.97 1.68 1.34
N TRP A 41 11.39 2.61 2.20
CA TRP A 41 10.47 3.42 2.99
C TRP A 41 9.51 4.24 2.13
N ALA A 42 10.00 4.92 1.08
CA ALA A 42 9.15 5.70 0.19
C ALA A 42 8.06 4.84 -0.47
N ILE A 43 8.43 3.67 -0.99
CA ILE A 43 7.48 2.71 -1.57
C ILE A 43 6.48 2.21 -0.53
N THR A 44 6.94 1.91 0.69
CA THR A 44 6.06 1.50 1.80
C THR A 44 5.04 2.58 2.14
N PHE A 45 5.44 3.85 2.20
CA PHE A 45 4.52 4.97 2.43
C PHE A 45 3.51 5.14 1.28
N ILE A 46 3.95 4.98 0.03
CA ILE A 46 3.05 5.01 -1.13
C ILE A 46 2.00 3.90 -1.04
N GLY A 47 2.43 2.67 -0.72
CA GLY A 47 1.51 1.54 -0.52
C GLY A 47 0.48 1.81 0.58
N ALA A 48 0.91 2.36 1.71
CA ALA A 48 0.02 2.76 2.80
C ALA A 48 -1.00 3.83 2.35
N ALA A 49 -0.56 4.86 1.62
CA ALA A 49 -1.44 5.90 1.09
C ALA A 49 -2.50 5.34 0.14
N ILE A 50 -2.12 4.41 -0.75
CA ILE A 50 -3.06 3.73 -1.67
C ILE A 50 -4.08 2.90 -0.86
N ALA A 51 -3.63 2.12 0.12
CA ALA A 51 -4.52 1.30 0.94
C ALA A 51 -5.53 2.15 1.72
N ILE A 52 -5.06 3.24 2.34
CA ILE A 52 -5.91 4.22 3.04
C ILE A 52 -6.92 4.83 2.06
N SER A 53 -6.51 5.18 0.84
CA SER A 53 -7.43 5.71 -0.17
C SER A 53 -8.57 4.73 -0.51
N GLY A 54 -8.29 3.42 -0.51
CA GLY A 54 -9.30 2.38 -0.70
C GLY A 54 -10.29 2.33 0.46
N VAL A 55 -9.80 2.42 1.71
CA VAL A 55 -10.66 2.52 2.91
C VAL A 55 -11.51 3.78 2.88
N MET A 56 -10.94 4.92 2.49
CA MET A 56 -11.69 6.18 2.39
C MET A 56 -12.81 6.13 1.36
N LYS A 57 -12.68 5.30 0.30
CA LYS A 57 -13.80 5.04 -0.63
C LYS A 57 -14.91 4.24 0.05
N VAL A 58 -14.57 3.19 0.81
CA VAL A 58 -15.55 2.42 1.59
C VAL A 58 -16.34 3.31 2.56
N LEU A 59 -15.69 4.30 3.18
CA LEU A 59 -16.33 5.19 4.16
C LEU A 59 -17.23 6.26 3.52
N LYS A 60 -16.96 6.65 2.28
CA LYS A 60 -17.72 7.69 1.56
C LYS A 60 -18.93 7.14 0.81
N ASP A 61 -18.91 5.85 0.49
CA ASP A 61 -19.88 5.14 -0.36
C ASP A 61 -20.94 4.34 0.42
#